data_AF-A0A8C4F1V8-F1
#
_entry.id   AF-A0A8C4F1V8-F1
#
_cell.length_a   1.000
_cell.length_b   1.000
_cell.length_c   1.000
_cell.angle_alpha   90.00
_cell.angle_beta   90.00
_cell.angle_gamma   90.00
#
_symmetry.space_group_name_H-M   'P 1'
#
loop_
_entity.id
_entity.type
_entity.pdbx_description
1 polymer ?
#
loop_
_entity_poly.entity_id
_entity_poly.type
_entity_poly.pdbx_seq_one_letter_code
_entity_poly.pdbx_strand_id
1 'polypeptide(L)'
;MYTGMMKLSVFMLLALPALSLASPLDIKNNTEQTAMTNVSFMNSNGSDEMIASRLPLSDRPLLTVAKLRQMRQVKSSSFVSNDGSNLEWVTWNNSLPNDAVSIYNGYVNRIDYVCKYRCEAGFYTPSKGPYCHYSGTKKAYSGSPFEILVNKNNFEILQWKEDSYGSVPQNSVRTCPGENIYVGKNKYGLGKVSTQDKAFYLPWEGSEYWYNYYEVLTINENIISQKIYDVKYNIDESKILKYPPEIIRKTAISNYECRSVVKTDSLSKTYQVEQRWDFTSAIKVGVRTSFEVGIPFFSTNIEISSEVTLEYSKGEIVTEVITDTVSVEITAPPNRSCIVNMERYTYKIDIPFTARLSRTYGNGEIHTTSITGTYDSVQVAEVRAVVDRCAPVDNPQPCT
;
A
#
# COMPACT_ATOMS: atom_id res chain seq x y z
N MET A 1 -14.79 8.40 -45.60
CA MET A 1 -13.61 8.83 -44.82
C MET A 1 -13.95 10.13 -44.13
N TYR A 2 -14.12 10.08 -42.81
CA TYR A 2 -14.10 11.17 -41.82
C TYR A 2 -14.89 10.66 -40.61
N THR A 3 -14.27 9.80 -39.81
CA THR A 3 -14.75 9.48 -38.45
C THR A 3 -14.08 10.45 -37.51
N GLY A 4 -14.86 11.45 -37.06
CA GLY A 4 -14.43 12.42 -36.06
C GLY A 4 -14.21 11.72 -34.72
N MET A 5 -12.98 11.80 -34.21
CA MET A 5 -12.67 11.43 -32.83
C MET A 5 -13.42 12.40 -31.90
N MET A 6 -14.35 11.86 -31.12
CA MET A 6 -15.00 12.60 -30.04
C MET A 6 -13.98 12.81 -28.91
N LYS A 7 -13.65 14.08 -28.63
CA LYS A 7 -12.87 14.43 -27.44
C LYS A 7 -13.69 14.07 -26.19
N LEU A 8 -13.18 13.16 -25.37
CA LEU A 8 -13.67 12.94 -24.01
C LEU A 8 -13.41 14.22 -23.19
N SER A 9 -14.48 14.91 -22.80
CA SER A 9 -14.42 16.02 -21.84
C SER A 9 -14.65 15.45 -20.45
N VAL A 10 -13.60 15.38 -19.63
CA VAL A 10 -13.69 14.97 -18.22
C VAL A 10 -14.35 16.11 -17.44
N PHE A 11 -15.57 15.89 -16.93
CA PHE A 11 -16.22 16.77 -15.97
C PHE A 11 -15.96 16.25 -14.56
N MET A 12 -15.16 16.98 -13.78
CA MET A 12 -14.88 16.66 -12.38
C MET A 12 -16.01 17.21 -11.50
N LEU A 13 -16.75 16.35 -10.80
CA LEU A 13 -17.65 16.74 -9.70
C LEU A 13 -17.00 16.37 -8.37
N LEU A 14 -16.59 17.37 -7.59
CA LEU A 14 -16.15 17.20 -6.21
C LEU A 14 -17.38 16.94 -5.32
N ALA A 15 -17.52 15.71 -4.80
CA ALA A 15 -18.53 15.38 -3.80
C ALA A 15 -17.95 15.59 -2.38
N LEU A 16 -18.47 16.59 -1.66
CA LEU A 16 -18.19 16.80 -0.23
C LEU A 16 -18.96 15.77 0.62
N PRO A 17 -18.32 15.02 1.54
CA PRO A 17 -19.05 14.18 2.47
C PRO A 17 -19.71 15.06 3.54
N ALA A 18 -21.05 15.07 3.57
CA ALA A 18 -21.82 15.64 4.66
C ALA A 18 -21.68 14.76 5.91
N LEU A 19 -20.93 15.22 6.91
CA LEU A 19 -20.85 14.61 8.23
C LEU A 19 -22.14 14.92 9.02
N SER A 20 -23.06 13.95 9.13
CA SER A 20 -24.10 14.00 10.16
C SER A 20 -23.55 13.47 11.49
N LEU A 21 -23.27 14.39 12.40
CA LEU A 21 -23.04 14.11 13.83
C LEU A 21 -24.35 13.63 14.47
N ALA A 22 -24.36 12.40 14.98
CA ALA A 22 -25.31 11.98 16.00
C ALA A 22 -24.65 10.94 16.92
N SER A 23 -24.19 11.41 18.07
CA SER A 23 -23.84 10.61 19.24
C SER A 23 -25.08 10.32 20.08
N PRO A 24 -25.21 9.13 20.68
CA PRO A 24 -25.96 8.98 21.92
C PRO A 24 -25.01 8.80 23.11
N LEU A 25 -25.31 9.58 24.14
CA LEU A 25 -24.74 9.55 25.49
C LEU A 25 -25.11 8.28 26.26
N ASP A 26 -24.24 8.02 27.24
CA ASP A 26 -24.27 7.08 28.35
C ASP A 26 -25.65 6.72 28.96
N ILE A 27 -25.82 5.43 29.29
CA ILE A 27 -26.52 5.03 30.53
C ILE A 27 -25.62 4.07 31.30
N LYS A 28 -25.17 4.57 32.46
CA LYS A 28 -24.42 3.87 33.50
C LYS A 28 -25.42 3.20 34.44
N ASN A 29 -25.19 1.96 34.84
CA ASN A 29 -25.68 1.44 36.12
C ASN A 29 -24.75 0.34 36.66
N ASN A 30 -24.06 0.66 37.75
CA ASN A 30 -23.48 -0.30 38.71
C ASN A 30 -24.64 -1.02 39.41
N THR A 31 -24.54 -2.25 39.91
CA THR A 31 -23.96 -2.70 41.20
C THR A 31 -24.37 -4.21 41.27
N GLU A 32 -23.57 -5.21 41.65
CA GLU A 32 -23.23 -5.61 43.03
C GLU A 32 -22.28 -6.82 43.04
N GLN A 33 -21.45 -6.87 44.09
CA GLN A 33 -20.67 -8.01 44.60
C GLN A 33 -21.63 -9.18 44.96
N THR A 34 -21.26 -10.46 45.01
CA THR A 34 -20.35 -11.08 45.98
C THR A 34 -20.32 -12.62 45.76
N ALA A 35 -19.19 -13.24 46.11
CA ALA A 35 -19.04 -14.54 46.80
C ALA A 35 -18.90 -15.88 46.04
N MET A 36 -17.84 -16.61 46.49
CA MET A 36 -17.64 -18.08 46.57
C MET A 36 -17.33 -18.82 45.25
N THR A 37 -16.33 -19.70 45.11
CA THR A 37 -15.49 -20.46 46.06
C THR A 37 -14.27 -21.08 45.32
N ASN A 38 -13.21 -21.35 46.09
CA ASN A 38 -12.02 -22.15 45.77
C ASN A 38 -12.29 -23.48 45.02
N VAL A 39 -11.39 -23.88 44.10
CA VAL A 39 -10.71 -25.19 44.13
C VAL A 39 -9.31 -25.06 43.50
N SER A 40 -8.29 -25.38 44.28
CA SER A 40 -6.91 -25.61 43.87
C SER A 40 -6.70 -27.05 43.44
N PHE A 41 -5.93 -27.31 42.38
CA PHE A 41 -5.12 -28.53 42.26
C PHE A 41 -3.78 -28.20 41.56
N MET A 42 -2.72 -28.53 42.28
CA MET A 42 -1.31 -28.47 41.88
C MET A 42 -0.79 -29.90 41.67
N ASN A 43 0.32 -29.99 40.92
CA ASN A 43 1.28 -31.10 40.78
C ASN A 43 0.91 -32.20 39.76
N SER A 44 1.84 -32.81 39.01
CA SER A 44 3.29 -33.00 39.19
C SER A 44 4.03 -33.36 37.89
N ASN A 45 5.34 -33.10 37.89
CA ASN A 45 6.40 -33.56 36.97
C ASN A 45 6.50 -35.10 36.80
N GLY A 46 7.20 -35.51 35.72
CA GLY A 46 7.92 -36.80 35.64
C GLY A 46 8.47 -37.13 34.26
N SER A 47 9.81 -37.10 34.11
CA SER A 47 10.62 -37.78 33.07
C SER A 47 10.62 -39.31 33.31
N ASP A 48 11.11 -40.25 32.49
CA ASP A 48 12.25 -40.37 31.58
C ASP A 48 12.12 -41.67 30.73
N GLU A 49 13.09 -41.87 29.83
CA GLU A 49 13.69 -43.16 29.38
C GLU A 49 13.46 -43.74 27.95
N MET A 50 14.62 -44.06 27.36
CA MET A 50 14.92 -44.62 26.04
C MET A 50 14.82 -46.15 26.01
N ILE A 51 14.40 -46.74 24.87
CA ILE A 51 14.86 -48.06 24.43
C ILE A 51 15.11 -48.04 22.91
N ALA A 52 16.28 -48.53 22.52
CA ALA A 52 16.73 -48.73 21.14
C ALA A 52 16.41 -50.15 20.64
N SER A 53 16.07 -50.29 19.36
CA SER A 53 16.14 -51.57 18.63
C SER A 53 16.27 -51.35 17.12
N ARG A 54 16.93 -52.32 16.46
CA ARG A 54 17.65 -52.25 15.17
C ARG A 54 16.76 -52.49 13.92
N LEU A 55 17.32 -52.06 12.77
CA LEU A 55 16.86 -52.08 11.36
C LEU A 55 16.52 -53.48 10.76
N PRO A 56 15.92 -53.56 9.54
CA PRO A 56 16.73 -53.59 8.30
C PRO A 56 16.20 -52.78 7.09
N LEU A 57 17.11 -52.63 6.11
CA LEU A 57 17.10 -51.90 4.83
C LEU A 57 15.91 -52.12 3.87
N SER A 58 15.60 -51.09 3.07
CA SER A 58 15.32 -51.25 1.63
C SER A 58 15.74 -50.01 0.81
N ASP A 59 16.34 -50.27 -0.34
CA ASP A 59 16.96 -49.37 -1.32
C ASP A 59 16.09 -48.24 -1.92
N ARG A 60 16.79 -47.15 -2.35
CA ARG A 60 16.65 -46.31 -3.58
C ARG A 60 16.84 -44.80 -3.29
N PRO A 61 17.14 -43.96 -4.30
CA PRO A 61 18.43 -43.75 -4.95
C PRO A 61 19.04 -42.36 -4.64
N LEU A 62 20.33 -42.20 -4.91
CA LEU A 62 21.09 -40.95 -4.79
C LEU A 62 20.52 -39.84 -5.67
N LEU A 63 19.89 -38.83 -5.06
CA LEU A 63 19.64 -37.52 -5.66
C LEU A 63 20.63 -36.52 -5.09
N THR A 64 21.55 -36.09 -5.96
CA THR A 64 22.42 -34.93 -5.82
C THR A 64 21.67 -33.74 -5.23
N VAL A 65 22.09 -33.29 -4.04
CA VAL A 65 21.61 -32.04 -3.43
C VAL A 65 22.20 -30.87 -4.20
N ALA A 66 21.50 -30.44 -5.25
CA ALA A 66 21.70 -29.12 -5.83
C ALA A 66 21.37 -28.10 -4.73
N LYS A 67 22.40 -27.34 -4.34
CA LYS A 67 22.34 -26.28 -3.33
C LYS A 67 21.50 -25.13 -3.89
N LEU A 68 20.17 -25.27 -3.82
CA LEU A 68 19.22 -24.20 -4.09
C LEU A 68 19.49 -23.07 -3.10
N ARG A 69 20.18 -22.02 -3.59
CA ARG A 69 20.22 -20.71 -2.93
C ARG A 69 18.79 -20.17 -2.90
N GLN A 70 18.07 -20.48 -1.82
CA GLN A 70 16.90 -19.70 -1.44
C GLN A 70 17.38 -18.29 -1.15
N MET A 71 17.09 -17.36 -2.07
CA MET A 71 17.07 -15.93 -1.77
C MET A 71 15.98 -15.73 -0.72
N ARG A 72 16.35 -15.81 0.57
CA ARG A 72 15.46 -15.39 1.65
C ARG A 72 15.19 -13.91 1.45
N GLN A 73 13.93 -13.58 1.19
CA GLN A 73 13.46 -12.20 1.23
C GLN A 73 13.90 -11.57 2.54
N VAL A 74 14.58 -10.42 2.42
CA VAL A 74 14.98 -9.59 3.55
C VAL A 74 13.69 -9.20 4.27
N LYS A 75 13.53 -9.70 5.49
CA LYS A 75 12.37 -9.40 6.32
C LYS A 75 12.55 -7.96 6.82
N SER A 76 11.95 -7.01 6.10
CA SER A 76 11.85 -5.62 6.54
C SER A 76 11.10 -5.59 7.86
N SER A 77 11.78 -5.15 8.91
CA SER A 77 11.17 -4.69 10.16
C SER A 77 10.42 -3.41 9.79
N SER A 78 9.14 -3.56 9.45
CA SER A 78 8.30 -2.48 8.94
C SER A 78 7.92 -1.51 10.05
N PHE A 79 8.89 -0.80 10.61
CA PHE A 79 8.61 0.53 11.13
C PHE A 79 8.89 1.54 10.02
N VAL A 80 7.87 1.70 9.17
CA VAL A 80 7.74 2.84 8.29
C VAL A 80 7.13 3.93 9.17
N SER A 81 7.89 5.00 9.45
CA SER A 81 7.31 6.23 9.98
C SER A 81 6.12 6.59 9.09
N ASN A 82 4.94 6.77 9.70
CA ASN A 82 3.64 7.03 9.05
C ASN A 82 3.57 8.35 8.25
N ASP A 83 4.73 8.87 7.87
CA ASP A 83 4.99 10.25 7.50
C ASP A 83 5.50 10.35 6.05
N GLY A 84 5.20 9.39 5.16
CA GLY A 84 5.52 9.58 3.74
C GLY A 84 7.03 9.60 3.39
N SER A 85 7.90 9.12 4.30
CA SER A 85 9.36 9.11 4.13
C SER A 85 9.86 7.80 3.54
N ASN A 86 10.86 7.86 2.65
CA ASN A 86 11.52 6.66 2.11
C ASN A 86 12.71 6.17 2.97
N LEU A 87 12.75 6.56 4.25
CA LEU A 87 13.69 6.03 5.23
C LEU A 87 13.17 4.73 5.83
N GLU A 88 14.05 3.75 5.96
CA GLU A 88 13.72 2.46 6.55
C GLU A 88 14.84 1.95 7.46
N TRP A 89 14.46 1.23 8.53
CA TRP A 89 15.38 0.48 9.37
C TRP A 89 15.47 -0.95 8.85
N VAL A 90 16.59 -1.30 8.23
CA VAL A 90 16.80 -2.62 7.61
C VAL A 90 17.59 -3.52 8.55
N THR A 91 17.02 -4.67 8.89
CA THR A 91 17.72 -5.67 9.72
C THR A 91 18.97 -6.18 9.01
N TRP A 92 20.09 -6.18 9.74
CA TRP A 92 21.37 -6.68 9.26
C TRP A 92 21.28 -8.13 8.76
N ASN A 93 21.76 -8.37 7.55
CA ASN A 93 21.77 -9.70 6.92
C ASN A 93 23.15 -10.05 6.33
N ASN A 94 24.20 -9.90 7.13
CA ASN A 94 25.60 -10.22 6.77
C ASN A 94 26.22 -9.36 5.66
N SER A 95 25.53 -8.35 5.17
CA SER A 95 26.03 -7.37 4.22
C SER A 95 25.45 -6.00 4.53
N LEU A 96 26.25 -4.95 4.29
CA LEU A 96 25.77 -3.57 4.35
C LEU A 96 24.72 -3.34 3.27
N PRO A 97 23.50 -2.86 3.61
CA PRO A 97 22.50 -2.50 2.61
C PRO A 97 22.97 -1.36 1.70
N ASN A 98 22.44 -1.32 0.48
CA ASN A 98 22.60 -0.16 -0.39
C ASN A 98 21.92 1.06 0.24
N ASP A 99 22.39 2.26 -0.10
CA ASP A 99 21.86 3.54 0.37
C ASP A 99 21.84 3.68 1.92
N ALA A 100 22.74 2.95 2.60
CA ALA A 100 22.92 3.08 4.03
C ALA A 100 23.40 4.49 4.41
N VAL A 101 22.70 5.10 5.36
CA VAL A 101 23.02 6.44 5.84
C VAL A 101 24.33 6.39 6.63
N SER A 102 25.28 7.24 6.27
CA SER A 102 26.60 7.28 6.89
C SER A 102 27.11 8.70 7.09
N ILE A 103 28.12 8.80 7.94
CA ILE A 103 28.96 9.99 8.06
C ILE A 103 30.42 9.59 7.86
N TYR A 104 31.21 10.55 7.39
CA TYR A 104 32.65 10.47 7.54
C TYR A 104 33.03 11.02 8.92
N ASN A 105 33.54 10.15 9.79
CA ASN A 105 33.99 10.50 11.13
C ASN A 105 35.47 10.95 11.06
N GLY A 106 35.69 12.26 11.01
CA GLY A 106 37.02 12.85 10.92
C GLY A 106 37.90 12.65 12.15
N TYR A 107 37.31 12.39 13.34
CA TYR A 107 38.08 12.18 14.57
C TYR A 107 38.88 10.88 14.54
N VAL A 108 38.36 9.86 13.85
CA VAL A 108 38.97 8.52 13.71
C VAL A 108 39.28 8.14 12.28
N ASN A 109 39.07 9.04 11.31
CA ASN A 109 39.32 8.81 9.89
C ASN A 109 38.65 7.53 9.35
N ARG A 110 37.33 7.38 9.56
CA ARG A 110 36.55 6.24 9.03
C ARG A 110 35.12 6.60 8.69
N ILE A 111 34.47 5.74 7.93
CA ILE A 111 33.02 5.83 7.67
C ILE A 111 32.28 5.08 8.78
N ASP A 112 31.35 5.79 9.40
CA ASP A 112 30.42 5.28 10.40
C ASP A 112 29.00 5.30 9.81
N TYR A 113 28.34 4.14 9.79
CA TYR A 113 26.97 3.98 9.31
C TYR A 113 26.00 4.08 10.48
N VAL A 114 24.88 4.76 10.27
CA VAL A 114 23.82 4.88 11.27
C VAL A 114 23.19 3.50 11.49
N CYS A 115 23.25 3.03 12.73
CA CYS A 115 22.61 1.78 13.15
C CYS A 115 21.80 1.99 14.41
N LYS A 116 20.92 1.02 14.70
CA LYS A 116 20.33 0.87 16.03
C LYS A 116 20.35 -0.58 16.48
N TYR A 117 20.50 -0.77 17.78
CA TYR A 117 20.21 -2.04 18.45
C TYR A 117 19.02 -1.82 19.37
N ARG A 118 17.91 -2.53 19.10
CA ARG A 118 16.60 -2.19 19.67
C ARG A 118 16.25 -0.74 19.34
N CYS A 119 16.19 0.15 20.33
CA CYS A 119 15.91 1.58 20.16
C CYS A 119 17.15 2.46 20.34
N GLU A 120 18.30 1.87 20.62
CA GLU A 120 19.52 2.61 20.90
C GLU A 120 20.28 2.89 19.61
N ALA A 121 20.33 4.17 19.23
CA ALA A 121 21.13 4.62 18.09
C ALA A 121 22.64 4.51 18.40
N GLY A 122 23.40 4.21 17.35
CA GLY A 122 24.84 4.04 17.43
C GLY A 122 25.49 4.07 16.06
N PHE A 123 26.64 3.42 15.94
CA PHE A 123 27.34 3.27 14.66
C PHE A 123 27.73 1.84 14.35
N TYR A 124 27.68 1.53 13.06
CA TYR A 124 28.29 0.35 12.48
C TYR A 124 29.50 0.77 11.62
N THR A 125 30.57 0.00 11.67
CA THR A 125 31.70 0.16 10.74
C THR A 125 32.31 -1.21 10.46
N PRO A 126 32.67 -1.54 9.20
CA PRO A 126 33.23 -2.85 8.86
C PRO A 126 34.46 -3.24 9.70
N SER A 127 35.26 -2.27 10.10
CA SER A 127 36.49 -2.48 10.90
C SER A 127 36.24 -2.99 12.33
N LYS A 128 35.02 -2.82 12.88
CA LYS A 128 34.66 -3.23 14.24
C LYS A 128 33.67 -4.42 14.28
N GLY A 129 33.62 -5.19 13.19
CA GLY A 129 32.81 -6.40 13.07
C GLY A 129 31.31 -6.12 12.85
N PRO A 130 30.49 -7.17 12.66
CA PRO A 130 29.08 -7.08 12.33
C PRO A 130 28.21 -6.78 13.56
N TYR A 131 28.47 -5.64 14.21
CA TYR A 131 27.77 -5.19 15.40
C TYR A 131 27.41 -3.71 15.30
N CYS A 132 26.25 -3.34 15.84
CA CYS A 132 25.94 -1.95 16.13
C CYS A 132 26.59 -1.58 17.47
N HIS A 133 27.47 -0.57 17.47
CA HIS A 133 28.09 -0.03 18.67
C HIS A 133 27.23 1.10 19.20
N TYR A 134 26.66 0.92 20.40
CA TYR A 134 25.68 1.85 20.98
C TYR A 134 25.98 2.12 22.45
N SER A 135 25.48 3.25 22.95
CA SER A 135 25.63 3.68 24.33
C SER A 135 24.47 3.19 25.20
N GLY A 136 24.77 2.55 26.33
CA GLY A 136 23.78 2.16 27.34
C GLY A 136 24.29 2.40 28.75
N THR A 137 23.46 2.99 29.61
CA THR A 137 23.71 3.27 31.04
C THR A 137 25.17 3.17 31.48
N LYS A 138 25.97 4.20 31.18
CA LYS A 138 27.39 4.40 31.55
C LYS A 138 28.43 3.52 30.83
N LYS A 139 28.04 2.68 29.86
CA LYS A 139 28.96 1.81 29.11
C LYS A 139 28.67 1.83 27.61
N ALA A 140 29.70 1.54 26.82
CA ALA A 140 29.52 1.20 25.42
C ALA A 140 29.25 -0.30 25.26
N TYR A 141 28.29 -0.64 24.40
CA TYR A 141 27.93 -2.03 24.08
C TYR A 141 27.98 -2.25 22.57
N SER A 142 28.09 -3.52 22.19
CA SER A 142 27.97 -3.98 20.81
C SER A 142 26.80 -4.96 20.72
N GLY A 143 25.85 -4.71 19.83
CA GLY A 143 24.62 -5.48 19.70
C GLY A 143 24.45 -6.17 18.35
N SER A 144 23.87 -7.37 18.37
CA SER A 144 23.41 -8.12 17.20
C SER A 144 22.23 -9.04 17.61
N PRO A 145 21.21 -9.26 16.75
CA PRO A 145 20.99 -8.60 15.46
C PRO A 145 20.68 -7.11 15.66
N PHE A 146 20.99 -6.30 14.66
CA PHE A 146 20.81 -4.84 14.68
C PHE A 146 20.22 -4.38 13.34
N GLU A 147 19.82 -3.12 13.27
CA GLU A 147 19.25 -2.50 12.07
C GLU A 147 20.13 -1.35 11.59
N ILE A 148 20.22 -1.18 10.27
CA ILE A 148 20.89 -0.06 9.59
C ILE A 148 19.82 0.90 9.08
N LEU A 149 20.05 2.20 9.22
CA LEU A 149 19.20 3.21 8.59
C LEU A 149 19.53 3.29 7.10
N VAL A 150 18.52 3.14 6.25
CA VAL A 150 18.63 3.20 4.79
C VAL A 150 17.75 4.32 4.27
N ASN A 151 18.30 5.14 3.38
CA ASN A 151 17.55 6.13 2.61
C ASN A 151 17.34 5.57 1.22
N LYS A 152 16.27 4.79 1.02
CA LYS A 152 16.09 4.02 -0.21
C LYS A 152 16.14 4.93 -1.44
N ASN A 153 16.98 4.56 -2.40
CA ASN A 153 17.28 5.32 -3.62
C ASN A 153 17.84 6.73 -3.37
N ASN A 154 18.35 7.01 -2.17
CA ASN A 154 18.77 8.33 -1.70
C ASN A 154 17.70 9.41 -1.92
N PHE A 155 16.43 9.02 -1.76
CA PHE A 155 15.29 9.86 -2.13
C PHE A 155 15.11 11.05 -1.19
N GLU A 156 15.28 10.87 0.11
CA GLU A 156 15.12 11.98 1.07
C GLU A 156 16.39 12.83 1.13
N ILE A 157 16.24 14.16 1.18
CA ILE A 157 17.34 15.06 1.53
C ILE A 157 17.52 15.03 3.06
N LEU A 158 18.62 14.44 3.51
CA LEU A 158 18.98 14.37 4.92
C LEU A 158 19.84 15.55 5.34
N GLN A 159 19.58 16.07 6.54
CA GLN A 159 20.29 17.23 7.10
C GLN A 159 20.67 16.96 8.55
N TRP A 160 21.89 17.37 8.90
CA TRP A 160 22.33 17.45 10.29
C TRP A 160 22.08 18.88 10.79
N LYS A 161 21.29 19.01 11.85
CA LYS A 161 20.92 20.31 12.43
C LYS A 161 21.41 20.39 13.86
N GLU A 162 22.12 21.46 14.19
CA GLU A 162 22.62 21.71 15.54
C GLU A 162 21.45 21.90 16.51
N ASP A 163 21.57 21.28 17.68
CA ASP A 163 20.65 21.47 18.80
C ASP A 163 21.36 21.12 20.12
N SER A 164 20.66 21.26 21.25
CA SER A 164 21.23 21.05 22.57
C SER A 164 20.21 20.72 23.66
N TYR A 165 20.71 20.24 24.80
CA TYR A 165 19.94 20.06 26.04
C TYR A 165 18.62 19.27 25.90
N GLY A 166 18.61 18.24 25.05
CA GLY A 166 17.45 17.40 24.78
C GLY A 166 16.47 17.94 23.75
N SER A 167 16.68 19.15 23.23
CA SER A 167 15.89 19.64 22.12
C SER A 167 16.27 18.89 20.84
N VAL A 168 15.26 18.72 19.97
CA VAL A 168 15.40 18.10 18.66
C VAL A 168 14.58 18.91 17.65
N PRO A 169 15.12 19.19 16.45
CA PRO A 169 14.37 19.89 15.41
C PRO A 169 13.15 19.07 14.92
N GLN A 170 12.23 19.73 14.23
CA GLN A 170 11.14 19.05 13.54
C GLN A 170 11.71 18.05 12.50
N ASN A 171 10.99 16.94 12.28
CA ASN A 171 11.34 15.90 11.31
C ASN A 171 12.65 15.17 11.61
N SER A 172 13.00 15.12 12.90
CA SER A 172 14.13 14.35 13.40
C SER A 172 13.91 12.85 13.27
N VAL A 173 14.94 12.13 12.86
CA VAL A 173 14.90 10.67 12.68
C VAL A 173 14.90 9.98 14.04
N ARG A 174 13.74 9.44 14.40
CA ARG A 174 13.51 8.67 15.63
C ARG A 174 13.88 7.20 15.43
N THR A 175 14.40 6.56 16.48
CA THR A 175 14.81 5.15 16.41
C THR A 175 13.65 4.16 16.58
N CYS A 176 12.67 4.47 17.44
CA CYS A 176 11.51 3.63 17.73
C CYS A 176 10.24 4.47 17.94
N PRO A 177 9.04 3.97 17.57
CA PRO A 177 7.78 4.62 17.93
C PRO A 177 7.61 4.69 19.45
N GLY A 178 7.07 5.82 19.94
CA GLY A 178 6.84 6.05 21.37
C GLY A 178 8.10 6.44 22.17
N GLU A 179 9.30 6.12 21.68
CA GLU A 179 10.56 6.43 22.35
C GLU A 179 11.07 7.83 22.04
N ASN A 180 11.67 8.47 23.03
CA ASN A 180 12.23 9.83 22.93
C ASN A 180 13.72 9.81 22.55
N ILE A 181 14.08 8.89 21.65
CA ILE A 181 15.46 8.63 21.21
C ILE A 181 15.60 8.92 19.72
N TYR A 182 16.59 9.72 19.39
CA TYR A 182 16.85 10.21 18.04
C TYR A 182 18.28 9.95 17.60
N VAL A 183 18.50 9.88 16.29
CA VAL A 183 19.84 9.75 15.70
C VAL A 183 20.58 11.07 15.81
N GLY A 184 21.73 11.07 16.48
CA GLY A 184 22.57 12.25 16.65
C GLY A 184 24.03 12.02 16.25
N LYS A 185 24.75 13.13 16.09
CA LYS A 185 26.20 13.14 15.99
C LYS A 185 26.80 14.32 16.74
N ASN A 186 28.09 14.23 17.00
CA ASN A 186 28.92 15.39 17.26
C ASN A 186 30.28 15.20 16.55
N LYS A 187 31.26 16.05 16.85
CA LYS A 187 32.61 15.97 16.25
C LYS A 187 33.33 14.64 16.48
N TYR A 188 32.91 13.82 17.44
CA TYR A 188 33.55 12.53 17.78
C TYR A 188 32.87 11.33 17.10
N GLY A 189 31.64 11.45 16.61
CA GLY A 189 30.94 10.39 15.90
C GLY A 189 29.43 10.36 16.11
N LEU A 190 28.82 9.23 15.76
CA LEU A 190 27.39 8.97 15.89
C LEU A 190 27.02 8.43 17.27
N GLY A 191 25.77 8.66 17.64
CA GLY A 191 25.18 8.14 18.87
C GLY A 191 23.69 8.45 18.95
N LYS A 192 23.18 8.52 20.18
CA LYS A 192 21.77 8.77 20.46
C LYS A 192 21.56 10.12 21.13
N VAL A 193 20.49 10.80 20.78
CA VAL A 193 19.98 11.94 21.54
C VAL A 193 18.79 11.48 22.35
N SER A 194 18.87 11.59 23.67
CA SER A 194 17.77 11.33 24.61
C SER A 194 17.17 12.66 25.04
N THR A 195 15.92 12.93 24.62
CA THR A 195 15.24 14.18 25.03
C THR A 195 14.83 14.15 26.49
N GLN A 196 14.65 12.95 27.07
CA GLN A 196 14.36 12.77 28.49
C GLN A 196 15.58 13.10 29.36
N ASP A 197 16.75 12.58 28.99
CA ASP A 197 17.99 12.80 29.74
C ASP A 197 18.65 14.15 29.39
N LYS A 198 18.14 14.82 28.36
CA LYS A 198 18.64 16.10 27.85
C LYS A 198 20.08 16.07 27.36
N ALA A 199 20.50 14.94 26.80
CA ALA A 199 21.88 14.72 26.40
C ALA A 199 22.00 13.86 25.12
N PHE A 200 23.12 14.08 24.42
CA PHE A 200 23.63 13.17 23.41
C PHE A 200 24.61 12.20 24.03
N TYR A 201 24.45 10.91 23.75
CA TYR A 201 25.33 9.84 24.22
C TYR A 201 26.05 9.18 23.05
N LEU A 202 27.35 8.95 23.23
CA LEU A 202 28.24 8.34 22.25
C LEU A 202 29.03 7.18 22.87
N PRO A 203 29.05 5.99 22.24
CA PRO A 203 29.90 4.88 22.67
C PRO A 203 31.34 5.05 22.19
N TRP A 204 32.30 4.95 23.12
CA TRP A 204 33.73 5.03 22.81
C TRP A 204 34.57 4.14 23.73
N GLU A 205 35.34 3.22 23.13
CA GLU A 205 36.30 2.34 23.81
C GLU A 205 35.78 1.74 25.14
N GLY A 206 34.58 1.14 25.08
CA GLY A 206 33.94 0.48 26.23
C GLY A 206 33.17 1.42 27.18
N SER A 207 33.29 2.73 27.00
CA SER A 207 32.67 3.74 27.87
C SER A 207 31.60 4.56 27.13
N GLU A 208 30.60 5.03 27.87
CA GLU A 208 29.62 5.98 27.37
C GLU A 208 30.09 7.41 27.68
N TYR A 209 30.05 8.27 26.68
CA TYR A 209 30.29 9.70 26.82
C TYR A 209 29.00 10.45 26.56
N TRP A 210 28.82 11.58 27.24
CA TRP A 210 27.64 12.42 27.08
C TRP A 210 28.01 13.88 26.82
N TYR A 211 27.18 14.55 26.04
CA TYR A 211 27.37 15.94 25.64
C TYR A 211 26.04 16.67 25.59
N ASN A 212 26.04 17.96 25.94
CA ASN A 212 24.84 18.80 25.85
C ASN A 212 24.62 19.42 24.46
N TYR A 213 25.66 19.46 23.61
CA TYR A 213 25.62 20.05 22.27
C TYR A 213 25.91 18.99 21.23
N TYR A 214 25.09 18.93 20.20
CA TYR A 214 25.09 17.88 19.20
C TYR A 214 24.36 18.35 17.93
N GLU A 215 24.41 17.53 16.89
CA GLU A 215 23.58 17.66 15.71
C GLU A 215 22.61 16.48 15.64
N VAL A 216 21.38 16.74 15.23
CA VAL A 216 20.32 15.73 15.06
C VAL A 216 20.11 15.47 13.57
N LEU A 217 19.94 14.21 13.19
CA LEU A 217 19.60 13.84 11.82
C LEU A 217 18.13 14.16 11.55
N THR A 218 17.87 14.91 10.48
CA THR A 218 16.54 15.38 10.09
C THR A 218 16.27 15.13 8.62
N ILE A 219 14.98 15.00 8.27
CA ILE A 219 14.52 14.99 6.87
C ILE A 219 14.16 16.43 6.48
N ASN A 220 14.64 16.88 5.32
CA ASN A 220 14.23 18.17 4.77
C ASN A 220 12.78 18.07 4.26
N GLU A 221 11.89 18.86 4.83
CA GLU A 221 10.48 18.93 4.42
C GLU A 221 10.11 20.19 3.65
N ASN A 222 11.10 20.95 3.17
CA ASN A 222 10.85 22.06 2.26
C ASN A 222 10.50 21.52 0.86
N ILE A 223 9.34 20.88 0.75
CA ILE A 223 8.85 20.23 -0.46
C ILE A 223 7.82 21.17 -1.11
N ILE A 224 8.10 21.57 -2.34
CA ILE A 224 7.22 22.46 -3.11
C ILE A 224 6.08 21.66 -3.76
N SER A 225 6.42 20.53 -4.39
CA SER A 225 5.46 19.74 -5.15
C SER A 225 5.92 18.31 -5.36
N GLN A 226 4.96 17.46 -5.71
CA GLN A 226 5.19 16.07 -6.07
C GLN A 226 4.53 15.74 -7.42
N LYS A 227 5.12 14.80 -8.13
CA LYS A 227 4.58 14.26 -9.38
C LYS A 227 4.68 12.76 -9.40
N ILE A 228 3.56 12.09 -9.67
CA ILE A 228 3.49 10.65 -9.91
C ILE A 228 3.27 10.44 -11.41
N TYR A 229 4.06 9.56 -12.02
CA TYR A 229 4.07 9.32 -13.46
C TYR A 229 4.66 7.94 -13.79
N ASP A 230 4.68 7.56 -15.07
CA ASP A 230 5.18 6.26 -15.54
C ASP A 230 4.47 5.08 -14.83
N VAL A 231 3.13 5.17 -14.76
CA VAL A 231 2.28 4.17 -14.10
C VAL A 231 2.18 2.92 -14.97
N LYS A 232 2.54 1.77 -14.39
CA LYS A 232 2.52 0.47 -15.06
C LYS A 232 1.69 -0.52 -14.25
N TYR A 233 0.52 -0.85 -14.79
CA TYR A 233 -0.39 -1.84 -14.23
C TYR A 233 0.07 -3.26 -14.54
N ASN A 234 0.05 -4.12 -13.53
CA ASN A 234 0.28 -5.55 -13.67
C ASN A 234 -1.07 -6.27 -13.86
N ILE A 235 -1.57 -6.24 -15.11
CA ILE A 235 -2.87 -6.81 -15.47
C ILE A 235 -2.93 -8.32 -15.21
N ASP A 236 -1.82 -9.04 -15.39
CA ASP A 236 -1.75 -10.49 -15.20
C ASP A 236 -1.93 -10.90 -13.73
N GLU A 237 -1.59 -10.01 -12.79
CA GLU A 237 -1.80 -10.20 -11.35
C GLU A 237 -3.11 -9.57 -10.84
N SER A 238 -3.99 -9.14 -11.74
CA SER A 238 -5.27 -8.54 -11.36
C SER A 238 -6.20 -9.55 -10.69
N LYS A 239 -6.97 -9.08 -9.70
CA LYS A 239 -8.04 -9.85 -9.06
C LYS A 239 -9.37 -9.29 -9.52
N ILE A 240 -10.18 -10.15 -10.14
CA ILE A 240 -11.49 -9.78 -10.66
C ILE A 240 -12.57 -10.55 -9.92
N LEU A 241 -13.47 -9.82 -9.26
CA LEU A 241 -14.69 -10.37 -8.65
C LEU A 241 -15.88 -10.00 -9.53
N LYS A 242 -16.57 -11.03 -10.03
CA LYS A 242 -17.77 -10.86 -10.86
C LYS A 242 -19.02 -10.81 -9.99
N TYR A 243 -19.79 -9.74 -10.08
CA TYR A 243 -21.10 -9.68 -9.44
C TYR A 243 -22.17 -10.34 -10.31
N PRO A 244 -23.30 -10.80 -9.72
CA PRO A 244 -24.45 -11.28 -10.48
C PRO A 244 -24.95 -10.22 -11.47
N PRO A 245 -25.41 -10.63 -12.66
CA PRO A 245 -25.95 -9.69 -13.63
C PRO A 245 -27.25 -9.05 -13.12
N GLU A 246 -27.42 -7.77 -13.44
CA GLU A 246 -28.61 -7.00 -13.09
C GLU A 246 -29.41 -6.65 -14.34
N ILE A 247 -30.72 -6.92 -14.34
CA ILE A 247 -31.62 -6.49 -15.41
C ILE A 247 -31.90 -5.00 -15.24
N ILE A 248 -31.30 -4.18 -16.10
CA ILE A 248 -31.43 -2.72 -16.06
C ILE A 248 -32.63 -2.21 -16.87
N ARG A 249 -33.11 -2.99 -17.85
CA ARG A 249 -34.35 -2.72 -18.58
C ARG A 249 -34.95 -4.02 -19.11
N LYS A 250 -36.27 -4.14 -19.01
CA LYS A 250 -37.04 -5.23 -19.60
C LYS A 250 -38.00 -4.67 -20.64
N THR A 251 -37.99 -5.21 -21.85
CA THR A 251 -38.90 -4.81 -22.92
C THR A 251 -39.60 -6.03 -23.51
N ALA A 252 -40.78 -5.81 -24.08
CA ALA A 252 -41.52 -6.86 -24.77
C ALA A 252 -41.99 -6.34 -26.14
N ILE A 253 -42.21 -7.30 -27.04
CA ILE A 253 -42.95 -7.13 -28.28
C ILE A 253 -43.95 -8.27 -28.39
N SER A 254 -45.23 -7.93 -28.55
CA SER A 254 -46.30 -8.91 -28.74
C SER A 254 -46.86 -8.76 -30.13
N ASN A 255 -46.82 -9.83 -30.91
CA ASN A 255 -47.32 -9.87 -32.27
C ASN A 255 -48.66 -10.63 -32.32
N TYR A 256 -49.75 -9.91 -32.54
CA TYR A 256 -51.09 -10.47 -32.74
C TYR A 256 -51.46 -10.62 -34.22
N GLU A 257 -50.54 -10.27 -35.13
CA GLU A 257 -50.74 -10.33 -36.57
C GLU A 257 -50.23 -11.65 -37.14
N CYS A 258 -50.62 -11.92 -38.39
CA CYS A 258 -50.22 -13.13 -39.12
C CYS A 258 -48.93 -13.01 -39.93
N ARG A 259 -48.22 -11.90 -39.75
CA ARG A 259 -46.91 -11.65 -40.34
C ARG A 259 -45.93 -11.30 -39.23
N SER A 260 -44.67 -11.67 -39.40
CA SER A 260 -43.62 -11.30 -38.45
C SER A 260 -43.47 -9.78 -38.35
N VAL A 261 -43.26 -9.27 -37.14
CA VAL A 261 -43.01 -7.86 -36.87
C VAL A 261 -41.62 -7.69 -36.27
N VAL A 262 -40.96 -6.58 -36.62
CA VAL A 262 -39.60 -6.27 -36.17
C VAL A 262 -39.63 -5.06 -35.26
N LYS A 263 -38.87 -5.11 -34.17
CA LYS A 263 -38.59 -3.97 -33.29
C LYS A 263 -37.12 -3.92 -32.98
N THR A 264 -36.53 -2.74 -33.20
CA THR A 264 -35.20 -2.41 -32.69
C THR A 264 -35.37 -1.85 -31.28
N ASP A 265 -34.74 -2.49 -30.31
CA ASP A 265 -34.67 -1.99 -28.95
C ASP A 265 -33.25 -1.49 -28.67
N SER A 266 -33.14 -0.33 -28.04
CA SER A 266 -31.87 0.32 -27.75
C SER A 266 -31.85 0.87 -26.35
N LEU A 267 -30.71 0.73 -25.67
CA LEU A 267 -30.45 1.32 -24.37
C LEU A 267 -29.15 2.10 -24.44
N SER A 268 -29.22 3.35 -23.98
CA SER A 268 -28.07 4.20 -23.71
C SER A 268 -28.16 4.66 -22.26
N LYS A 269 -27.13 4.39 -21.45
CA LYS A 269 -27.13 4.77 -20.03
C LYS A 269 -25.75 5.22 -19.60
N THR A 270 -25.73 6.28 -18.80
CA THR A 270 -24.54 6.82 -18.16
C THR A 270 -24.37 6.25 -16.76
N TYR A 271 -23.14 5.91 -16.40
CA TYR A 271 -22.77 5.38 -15.09
C TYR A 271 -21.62 6.18 -14.51
N GLN A 272 -21.67 6.40 -13.20
CA GLN A 272 -20.56 6.92 -12.42
C GLN A 272 -19.71 5.75 -11.92
N VAL A 273 -18.43 5.75 -12.25
CA VAL A 273 -17.47 4.73 -11.84
C VAL A 273 -16.54 5.34 -10.81
N GLU A 274 -16.49 4.72 -9.64
CA GLU A 274 -15.58 5.07 -8.57
C GLU A 274 -14.24 4.37 -8.76
N GLN A 275 -13.16 5.15 -8.67
CA GLN A 275 -11.80 4.70 -8.92
C GLN A 275 -10.88 5.17 -7.80
N ARG A 276 -10.01 4.29 -7.34
CA ARG A 276 -9.08 4.58 -6.25
C ARG A 276 -7.69 4.02 -6.52
N TRP A 277 -6.69 4.82 -6.20
CA TRP A 277 -5.29 4.40 -6.20
C TRP A 277 -4.74 4.46 -4.78
N ASP A 278 -4.39 3.29 -4.25
CA ASP A 278 -3.71 3.18 -2.96
C ASP A 278 -2.21 2.99 -3.19
N PHE A 279 -1.39 3.85 -2.60
CA PHE A 279 0.05 3.87 -2.81
C PHE A 279 0.84 3.39 -1.57
N THR A 280 2.06 2.93 -1.81
CA THR A 280 3.07 2.76 -0.75
C THR A 280 3.51 4.09 -0.12
N SER A 281 4.11 4.00 1.06
CA SER A 281 4.35 5.04 2.06
C SER A 281 5.33 6.19 1.70
N ALA A 282 5.56 6.52 0.43
CA ALA A 282 6.55 7.54 0.04
C ALA A 282 5.94 8.91 -0.31
N ILE A 283 4.61 9.04 -0.37
CA ILE A 283 3.92 10.29 -0.71
C ILE A 283 3.68 11.12 0.55
N LYS A 284 4.03 12.41 0.53
CA LYS A 284 3.85 13.32 1.67
C LYS A 284 2.47 13.96 1.60
N VAL A 285 1.68 13.75 2.65
CA VAL A 285 0.32 14.32 2.75
C VAL A 285 0.42 15.83 2.98
N GLY A 286 -0.48 16.59 2.37
CA GLY A 286 -0.51 18.06 2.48
C GLY A 286 0.40 18.78 1.47
N VAL A 287 1.19 18.05 0.68
CA VAL A 287 1.95 18.60 -0.45
C VAL A 287 1.16 18.42 -1.74
N ARG A 288 1.14 19.47 -2.58
CA ARG A 288 0.49 19.41 -3.90
C ARG A 288 1.10 18.31 -4.75
N THR A 289 0.28 17.33 -5.13
CA THR A 289 0.71 16.16 -5.90
C THR A 289 -0.06 16.08 -7.21
N SER A 290 0.68 16.13 -8.32
CA SER A 290 0.14 15.83 -9.66
C SER A 290 0.29 14.35 -9.96
N PHE A 291 -0.68 13.77 -10.66
CA PHE A 291 -0.73 12.35 -10.98
C PHE A 291 -1.07 12.15 -12.46
N GLU A 292 -0.08 11.74 -13.24
CA GLU A 292 -0.24 11.40 -14.66
C GLU A 292 -0.45 9.90 -14.80
N VAL A 293 -1.66 9.52 -15.25
CA VAL A 293 -2.10 8.13 -15.23
C VAL A 293 -3.10 7.82 -16.34
N GLY A 294 -2.96 6.65 -16.96
CA GLY A 294 -4.02 6.03 -17.75
C GLY A 294 -4.95 5.23 -16.85
N ILE A 295 -6.25 5.26 -17.12
CA ILE A 295 -7.27 4.62 -16.28
C ILE A 295 -7.61 3.25 -16.90
N PRO A 296 -7.52 2.15 -16.13
CA PRO A 296 -7.94 0.83 -16.60
C PRO A 296 -9.45 0.75 -16.83
N PHE A 297 -9.87 0.14 -17.95
CA PHE A 297 -11.28 -0.10 -18.27
C PHE A 297 -11.51 -1.44 -18.99
N PHE A 298 -12.74 -1.94 -18.99
CA PHE A 298 -13.10 -3.19 -19.68
C PHE A 298 -13.62 -2.93 -21.10
N SER A 299 -13.04 -3.61 -22.09
CA SER A 299 -13.57 -3.72 -23.47
C SER A 299 -13.95 -5.16 -23.80
N THR A 300 -12.96 -6.06 -23.73
CA THR A 300 -13.01 -7.52 -23.85
C THR A 300 -12.01 -8.10 -22.85
N ASN A 301 -10.81 -7.51 -22.85
CA ASN A 301 -9.85 -7.59 -21.77
C ASN A 301 -9.74 -6.22 -21.08
N ILE A 302 -8.90 -6.11 -20.07
CA ILE A 302 -8.59 -4.83 -19.43
C ILE A 302 -7.67 -4.04 -20.37
N GLU A 303 -8.09 -2.85 -20.74
CA GLU A 303 -7.34 -1.87 -21.50
C GLU A 303 -7.03 -0.64 -20.65
N ILE A 304 -6.08 0.18 -21.08
CA ILE A 304 -5.66 1.40 -20.37
C ILE A 304 -6.00 2.59 -21.25
N SER A 305 -6.70 3.58 -20.70
CA SER A 305 -7.06 4.81 -21.41
C SER A 305 -5.83 5.68 -21.72
N SER A 306 -6.03 6.73 -22.51
CA SER A 306 -5.00 7.77 -22.69
C SER A 306 -4.67 8.43 -21.36
N GLU A 307 -3.41 8.82 -21.17
CA GLU A 307 -2.98 9.45 -19.91
C GLU A 307 -3.73 10.76 -19.66
N VAL A 308 -4.21 10.90 -18.43
CA VAL A 308 -4.82 12.11 -17.88
C VAL A 308 -3.98 12.61 -16.71
N THR A 309 -4.03 13.91 -16.46
CA THR A 309 -3.41 14.52 -15.28
C THR A 309 -4.47 14.81 -14.25
N LEU A 310 -4.35 14.19 -13.08
CA LEU A 310 -5.21 14.36 -11.93
C LEU A 310 -4.43 15.10 -10.82
N GLU A 311 -5.14 15.83 -9.97
CA GLU A 311 -4.57 16.24 -8.68
C GLU A 311 -4.88 15.13 -7.67
N TYR A 312 -3.85 14.62 -7.01
CA TYR A 312 -4.00 13.53 -6.05
C TYR A 312 -4.25 14.09 -4.65
N SER A 313 -5.31 13.61 -4.01
CA SER A 313 -5.45 13.66 -2.56
C SER A 313 -5.66 12.26 -1.96
N LYS A 314 -5.12 12.05 -0.75
CA LYS A 314 -5.07 10.73 -0.13
C LYS A 314 -6.48 10.24 0.21
N GLY A 315 -6.86 9.09 -0.35
CA GLY A 315 -8.17 8.47 -0.13
C GLY A 315 -9.30 9.07 -0.96
N GLU A 316 -8.98 9.91 -1.94
CA GLU A 316 -9.95 10.43 -2.89
C GLU A 316 -10.44 9.33 -3.83
N ILE A 317 -11.74 9.38 -4.11
CA ILE A 317 -12.39 8.53 -5.10
C ILE A 317 -12.60 9.41 -6.32
N VAL A 318 -12.03 9.00 -7.44
CA VAL A 318 -12.25 9.66 -8.72
C VAL A 318 -13.49 9.06 -9.36
N THR A 319 -14.44 9.93 -9.71
CA THR A 319 -15.68 9.52 -10.37
C THR A 319 -15.63 9.87 -11.85
N GLU A 320 -15.75 8.87 -12.71
CA GLU A 320 -15.82 9.05 -14.16
C GLU A 320 -17.22 8.68 -14.69
N VAL A 321 -17.70 9.40 -15.73
CA VAL A 321 -18.99 9.11 -16.36
C VAL A 321 -18.77 8.33 -17.66
N ILE A 322 -19.20 7.07 -17.67
CA ILE A 322 -19.12 6.19 -18.84
C ILE A 322 -20.51 6.04 -19.45
N THR A 323 -20.63 6.05 -20.77
CA THR A 323 -21.90 5.83 -21.49
C THR A 323 -21.82 4.53 -22.28
N ASP A 324 -22.65 3.56 -21.92
CA ASP A 324 -22.79 2.31 -22.67
C ASP A 324 -24.03 2.35 -23.54
N THR A 325 -23.88 1.88 -24.78
CA THR A 325 -24.97 1.76 -25.74
C THR A 325 -25.09 0.33 -26.26
N VAL A 326 -26.27 -0.27 -26.11
CA VAL A 326 -26.60 -1.58 -26.68
C VAL A 326 -27.84 -1.48 -27.54
N SER A 327 -27.85 -2.16 -28.67
CA SER A 327 -29.03 -2.24 -29.54
C SER A 327 -29.20 -3.65 -30.06
N VAL A 328 -30.45 -4.11 -30.14
CA VAL A 328 -30.80 -5.42 -30.67
C VAL A 328 -32.04 -5.31 -31.55
N GLU A 329 -32.04 -6.02 -32.66
CA GLU A 329 -33.20 -6.18 -33.52
C GLU A 329 -33.92 -7.49 -33.17
N ILE A 330 -35.20 -7.40 -32.84
CA ILE A 330 -36.02 -8.56 -32.44
C ILE A 330 -37.12 -8.75 -33.48
N THR A 331 -37.22 -9.95 -34.02
CA THR A 331 -38.31 -10.37 -34.91
C THR A 331 -39.28 -11.25 -34.13
N ALA A 332 -40.50 -10.77 -33.89
CA ALA A 332 -41.56 -11.53 -33.25
C ALA A 332 -42.40 -12.29 -34.30
N PRO A 333 -42.42 -13.63 -34.28
CA PRO A 333 -43.27 -14.42 -35.17
C PRO A 333 -44.76 -14.15 -34.95
N PRO A 334 -45.64 -14.55 -35.87
CA PRO A 334 -47.09 -14.48 -35.69
C PRO A 334 -47.56 -15.09 -34.37
N ASN A 335 -48.51 -14.43 -33.70
CA ASN A 335 -49.11 -14.89 -32.44
C ASN A 335 -48.10 -15.22 -31.32
N ARG A 336 -46.96 -14.51 -31.29
CA ARG A 336 -45.91 -14.69 -30.29
C ARG A 336 -45.53 -13.37 -29.62
N SER A 337 -45.21 -13.45 -28.33
CA SER A 337 -44.60 -12.38 -27.56
C SER A 337 -43.16 -12.73 -27.24
N CYS A 338 -42.23 -11.83 -27.54
CA CYS A 338 -40.82 -11.96 -27.22
C CYS A 338 -40.44 -10.94 -26.14
N ILE A 339 -39.62 -11.36 -25.20
CA ILE A 339 -39.13 -10.53 -24.09
C ILE A 339 -37.63 -10.34 -24.27
N VAL A 340 -37.16 -9.12 -24.05
CA VAL A 340 -35.74 -8.78 -24.03
C VAL A 340 -35.38 -8.21 -22.67
N ASN A 341 -34.36 -8.81 -22.06
CA ASN A 341 -33.75 -8.35 -20.83
C ASN A 341 -32.41 -7.69 -21.20
N MET A 342 -32.29 -6.40 -20.95
CA MET A 342 -31.01 -5.70 -21.00
C MET A 342 -30.32 -5.91 -19.66
N GLU A 343 -29.23 -6.67 -19.66
CA GLU A 343 -28.48 -7.09 -18.48
C GLU A 343 -27.16 -6.34 -18.37
N ARG A 344 -26.81 -5.94 -17.16
CA ARG A 344 -25.54 -5.30 -16.82
C ARG A 344 -24.66 -6.25 -16.02
N TYR A 345 -23.41 -6.35 -16.43
CA TYR A 345 -22.38 -7.14 -15.75
C TYR A 345 -21.38 -6.18 -15.10
N THR A 346 -21.38 -6.15 -13.77
CA THR A 346 -20.49 -5.30 -12.99
C THR A 346 -19.38 -6.13 -12.36
N TYR A 347 -18.14 -5.72 -12.52
CA TYR A 347 -16.98 -6.39 -11.93
C TYR A 347 -16.26 -5.45 -10.95
N LYS A 348 -15.83 -5.99 -9.82
CA LYS A 348 -14.81 -5.36 -8.99
C LYS A 348 -13.44 -5.82 -9.47
N ILE A 349 -12.51 -4.88 -9.60
CA ILE A 349 -11.15 -5.14 -10.06
C ILE A 349 -10.11 -4.51 -9.12
N ASP A 350 -9.12 -5.32 -8.74
CA ASP A 350 -7.93 -4.88 -8.01
C ASP A 350 -6.69 -5.15 -8.88
N ILE A 351 -5.92 -4.12 -9.23
CA ILE A 351 -4.73 -4.24 -10.09
C ILE A 351 -3.50 -3.68 -9.37
N PRO A 352 -2.49 -4.53 -9.06
CA PRO A 352 -1.20 -4.04 -8.60
C PRO A 352 -0.53 -3.18 -9.67
N PHE A 353 0.16 -2.11 -9.27
CA PHE A 353 0.92 -1.27 -10.20
C PHE A 353 2.25 -0.80 -9.61
N THR A 354 3.14 -0.38 -10.51
CA THR A 354 4.37 0.37 -10.19
C THR A 354 4.28 1.76 -10.81
N ALA A 355 4.92 2.75 -10.18
CA ALA A 355 5.00 4.12 -10.70
C ALA A 355 6.30 4.80 -10.25
N ARG A 356 6.58 5.96 -10.82
CA ARG A 356 7.65 6.86 -10.37
C ARG A 356 7.07 8.02 -9.59
N LEU A 357 7.72 8.36 -8.48
CA LEU A 357 7.47 9.55 -7.69
C LEU A 357 8.64 10.51 -7.85
N SER A 358 8.35 11.74 -8.24
CA SER A 358 9.27 12.86 -8.22
C SER A 358 8.89 13.84 -7.11
N ARG A 359 9.89 14.34 -6.39
CA ARG A 359 9.72 15.35 -5.34
C ARG A 359 10.62 16.54 -5.63
N THR A 360 10.01 17.72 -5.72
CA THR A 360 10.71 18.99 -5.97
C THR A 360 10.84 19.75 -4.66
N TYR A 361 12.06 20.11 -4.29
CA TYR A 361 12.37 20.79 -3.05
C TYR A 361 12.56 22.30 -3.24
N GLY A 362 12.49 23.06 -2.14
CA GLY A 362 12.64 24.51 -2.09
C GLY A 362 13.96 25.04 -2.67
N ASN A 363 15.01 24.23 -2.62
CA ASN A 363 16.33 24.51 -3.19
C ASN A 363 16.41 24.24 -4.70
N GLY A 364 15.32 23.77 -5.33
CA GLY A 364 15.26 23.42 -6.75
C GLY A 364 15.71 21.98 -7.07
N GLU A 365 16.19 21.21 -6.09
CA GLU A 365 16.55 19.81 -6.30
C GLU A 365 15.31 18.95 -6.55
N ILE A 366 15.47 17.96 -7.42
CA ILE A 366 14.42 17.01 -7.79
C ILE A 366 14.95 15.61 -7.54
N HIS A 367 14.33 14.90 -6.59
CA HIS A 367 14.65 13.52 -6.29
C HIS A 367 13.55 12.59 -6.80
N THR A 368 13.92 11.37 -7.19
CA THR A 368 12.98 10.39 -7.73
C THR A 368 13.11 9.03 -7.06
N THR A 369 11.99 8.33 -6.90
CA THR A 369 11.94 6.96 -6.41
C THR A 369 10.87 6.16 -7.14
N SER A 370 10.96 4.84 -7.09
CA SER A 370 9.85 3.97 -7.47
C SER A 370 8.90 3.77 -6.31
N ILE A 371 7.61 3.76 -6.61
CA ILE A 371 6.53 3.44 -5.68
C ILE A 371 5.70 2.31 -6.27
N THR A 372 5.00 1.58 -5.41
CA THR A 372 4.02 0.59 -5.82
C THR A 372 2.66 0.94 -5.23
N GLY A 373 1.62 0.30 -5.75
CA GLY A 373 0.27 0.51 -5.26
C GLY A 373 -0.71 -0.51 -5.80
N THR A 374 -1.97 -0.33 -5.44
CA THR A 374 -3.10 -1.11 -5.94
C THR A 374 -4.17 -0.14 -6.43
N TYR A 375 -4.62 -0.37 -7.65
CA TYR A 375 -5.81 0.27 -8.20
C TYR A 375 -7.03 -0.56 -7.85
N ASP A 376 -8.06 0.05 -7.29
CA ASP A 376 -9.35 -0.56 -6.92
C ASP A 376 -10.47 0.19 -7.63
N SER A 377 -11.37 -0.55 -8.29
CA SER A 377 -12.55 0.03 -8.92
C SER A 377 -13.68 -1.00 -9.06
N VAL A 378 -14.92 -0.49 -9.12
CA VAL A 378 -16.10 -1.25 -9.50
C VAL A 378 -16.64 -0.70 -10.80
N GLN A 379 -16.55 -1.50 -11.87
CA GLN A 379 -16.83 -1.06 -13.23
C GLN A 379 -17.92 -1.88 -13.89
N VAL A 380 -18.65 -1.25 -14.82
CA VAL A 380 -19.50 -1.97 -15.77
C VAL A 380 -18.58 -2.58 -16.80
N ALA A 381 -18.53 -3.91 -16.85
CA ALA A 381 -17.65 -4.63 -17.77
C ALA A 381 -18.33 -4.92 -19.11
N GLU A 382 -19.63 -5.16 -19.08
CA GLU A 382 -20.40 -5.47 -20.29
C GLU A 382 -21.89 -5.18 -20.07
N VAL A 383 -22.57 -4.77 -21.14
CA VAL A 383 -24.03 -4.70 -21.22
C VAL A 383 -24.50 -5.64 -22.33
N ARG A 384 -25.43 -6.54 -22.01
CA ARG A 384 -25.95 -7.55 -22.93
C ARG A 384 -27.45 -7.35 -23.15
N ALA A 385 -27.91 -7.67 -24.36
CA ALA A 385 -29.32 -7.86 -24.66
C ALA A 385 -29.62 -9.36 -24.74
N VAL A 386 -30.39 -9.88 -23.79
CA VAL A 386 -30.78 -11.30 -23.73
C VAL A 386 -32.22 -11.44 -24.17
N VAL A 387 -32.45 -12.16 -25.27
CA VAL A 387 -33.79 -12.42 -25.82
C VAL A 387 -34.30 -13.75 -25.30
N ASP A 388 -35.38 -13.73 -24.52
CA ASP A 388 -36.05 -14.93 -24.05
C ASP A 388 -36.79 -15.62 -25.21
N ARG A 389 -37.01 -16.94 -25.09
CA ARG A 389 -37.81 -17.67 -26.07
C ARG A 389 -39.23 -17.09 -26.13
N CYS A 390 -39.68 -16.75 -27.35
CA CYS A 390 -40.99 -16.13 -27.52
C CYS A 390 -42.14 -17.09 -27.14
N ALA A 391 -43.02 -16.63 -26.27
CA ALA A 391 -44.20 -17.36 -25.81
C ALA A 391 -45.42 -17.05 -26.71
N PRO A 392 -46.42 -17.95 -26.81
CA PRO A 392 -47.71 -17.61 -27.41
C PRO A 392 -48.34 -16.38 -26.73
N VAL A 393 -48.99 -15.52 -27.52
CA VAL A 393 -49.83 -14.43 -26.96
C VAL A 393 -51.16 -14.98 -26.46
N ASP A 394 -51.78 -14.29 -25.50
CA ASP A 394 -53.11 -14.66 -24.99
C ASP A 394 -54.19 -14.38 -26.03
N ASN A 395 -55.11 -15.32 -26.22
CA ASN A 395 -56.24 -15.25 -27.16
C ASN A 395 -55.87 -14.84 -28.61
N PRO A 396 -54.97 -15.57 -29.28
CA PRO A 396 -54.57 -15.24 -30.65
C PRO A 396 -55.69 -15.52 -31.65
N GLN A 397 -55.87 -14.66 -32.65
CA GLN A 397 -56.69 -15.01 -33.82
C GLN A 397 -55.93 -16.03 -34.69
N PRO A 398 -56.61 -17.06 -35.25
CA PRO A 398 -55.98 -18.01 -36.13
C PRO A 398 -55.40 -17.31 -37.36
N CYS A 399 -54.16 -17.65 -37.70
CA CYS A 399 -53.58 -17.19 -38.95
C CYS A 399 -53.97 -18.14 -40.07
N THR A 400 -54.69 -17.59 -41.04
CA THR A 400 -55.22 -18.28 -42.22
C THR A 400 -54.22 -18.38 -43.36
#